data_AF-A0A7Y8SX05-F1
#
_entry.id   AF-A0A7Y8SX05-F1
#
_cell.length_a   1.000
_cell.length_b   1.000
_cell.length_c   1.000
_cell.angle_alpha   90.00
_cell.angle_beta   90.00
_cell.angle_gamma   90.00
#
_symmetry.space_group_name_H-M   'P 1'
#
loop_
_entity.id
_entity.type
_entity.pdbx_description
1 polymer ?
#
loop_
_entity_poly.entity_id
_entity_poly.type
_entity_poly.pdbx_seq_one_letter_code
_entity_poly.pdbx_strand_id
1 'polypeptide(L)'
;MSTPLRRLRAYLDMALIDHGILRHYWTSLQRISPQMWRSNQPGPGRIAKAAQMGVKTIVNLRGRRPSGTYALEAEACAKHGLALMDFSIGSREPPRKVALKAAREMFGTIAYPALMHCKSGADRVGFMSVFYLFAHEGVPLGEAQKHLSLRFGHVRQGKTGVLDYFWDNYAARHAETGIDFWDWVEREYDPEAMKSAFMSQWWANILVDRILNRE
;
A
#
# COMPACT_ATOMS: atom_id res chain seq x y z
N MET A 1 23.57 3.29 -12.39
CA MET A 1 23.09 3.15 -13.78
C MET A 1 24.05 3.88 -14.74
N SER A 2 25.24 3.31 -15.02
CA SER A 2 26.36 4.09 -15.58
C SER A 2 26.37 4.30 -17.10
N THR A 3 25.52 3.63 -17.89
CA THR A 3 25.53 3.77 -19.35
C THR A 3 24.19 4.25 -19.92
N PRO A 4 24.19 5.07 -20.99
CA PRO A 4 22.96 5.54 -21.65
C PRO A 4 22.02 4.40 -22.05
N LEU A 5 22.58 3.30 -22.56
CA LEU A 5 21.83 2.09 -22.92
C LEU A 5 21.12 1.42 -21.73
N ARG A 6 21.75 1.38 -20.55
CA ARG A 6 21.11 0.82 -19.34
C ARG A 6 20.02 1.75 -18.80
N ARG A 7 20.19 3.08 -18.93
CA ARG A 7 19.13 4.05 -18.63
C ARG A 7 17.94 3.86 -19.57
N LEU A 8 18.17 3.81 -20.87
CA LEU A 8 17.10 3.59 -21.86
C LEU A 8 16.32 2.30 -21.58
N ARG A 9 17.02 1.18 -21.31
CA ARG A 9 16.37 -0.09 -20.93
C ARG A 9 15.53 0.03 -19.66
N ALA A 10 15.99 0.77 -18.66
CA ALA A 10 15.21 0.98 -17.43
C ALA A 10 13.93 1.82 -17.67
N TYR A 11 14.01 2.83 -18.54
CA TYR A 11 12.83 3.58 -18.98
C TYR A 11 11.85 2.71 -19.77
N LEU A 12 12.33 1.82 -20.65
CA LEU A 12 11.49 0.88 -21.39
C LEU A 12 10.81 -0.15 -20.46
N ASP A 13 11.53 -0.69 -19.48
CA ASP A 13 10.97 -1.55 -18.42
C ASP A 13 9.84 -0.84 -17.66
N MET A 14 10.10 0.40 -17.20
CA MET A 14 9.10 1.20 -16.51
C MET A 14 7.88 1.47 -17.41
N ALA A 15 8.10 1.85 -18.67
CA ALA A 15 7.05 2.24 -19.60
C ALA A 15 6.17 1.05 -20.03
N LEU A 16 6.80 -0.06 -20.45
CA LEU A 16 6.12 -1.18 -21.11
C LEU A 16 5.79 -2.31 -20.13
N ILE A 17 6.75 -2.77 -19.33
CA ILE A 17 6.58 -3.94 -18.44
C ILE A 17 5.78 -3.57 -17.19
N ASP A 18 6.06 -2.41 -16.59
CA ASP A 18 5.31 -1.93 -15.42
C ASP A 18 4.08 -1.08 -15.79
N HIS A 19 3.79 -0.96 -17.09
CA HIS A 19 2.70 -0.13 -17.68
C HIS A 19 2.79 1.34 -17.22
N GLY A 20 4.02 1.85 -17.12
CA GLY A 20 4.32 3.25 -16.76
C GLY A 20 3.69 4.29 -17.67
N ILE A 21 3.38 3.93 -18.92
CA ILE A 21 2.72 4.83 -19.87
C ILE A 21 1.36 5.30 -19.35
N LEU A 22 0.53 4.39 -18.80
CA LEU A 22 -0.76 4.76 -18.20
C LEU A 22 -0.58 5.69 -16.97
N ARG A 23 0.55 5.57 -16.27
CA ARG A 23 0.88 6.37 -15.07
C ARG A 23 1.58 7.70 -15.39
N HIS A 24 1.98 7.92 -16.64
CA HIS A 24 2.44 9.23 -17.10
C HIS A 24 1.26 10.19 -17.23
N TYR A 25 0.10 9.67 -17.66
CA TYR A 25 -1.14 10.44 -17.86
C TYR A 25 -2.10 10.42 -16.65
N TRP A 26 -1.99 9.43 -15.76
CA TRP A 26 -2.81 9.35 -14.54
C TRP A 26 -1.98 9.10 -13.26
N THR A 27 -2.24 9.90 -12.23
CA THR A 27 -1.57 9.79 -10.93
C THR A 27 -2.57 9.72 -9.79
N SER A 28 -2.38 8.80 -8.87
CA SER A 28 -3.14 8.73 -7.61
C SER A 28 -2.47 9.52 -6.47
N LEU A 29 -1.71 10.57 -6.79
CA LEU A 29 -1.04 11.41 -5.78
C LEU A 29 -2.10 12.15 -4.95
N GLN A 30 -2.09 11.93 -3.64
CA GLN A 30 -3.01 12.58 -2.72
C GLN A 30 -2.34 12.76 -1.35
N ARG A 31 -2.59 13.91 -0.72
CA ARG A 31 -2.26 14.14 0.68
C ARG A 31 -3.30 13.45 1.56
N ILE A 32 -2.86 12.62 2.51
CA ILE A 32 -3.76 11.89 3.42
C ILE A 32 -3.71 12.46 4.84
N SER A 33 -2.62 13.12 5.21
CA SER A 33 -2.48 13.91 6.45
C SER A 33 -1.56 15.10 6.19
N PRO A 34 -1.38 16.04 7.13
CA PRO A 34 -0.36 17.07 7.01
C PRO A 34 1.04 16.50 6.72
N GLN A 35 1.35 15.30 7.20
CA GLN A 35 2.68 14.70 7.11
C GLN A 35 2.80 13.62 6.04
N MET A 36 1.70 13.06 5.51
CA MET A 36 1.77 11.90 4.61
C MET A 36 1.05 12.12 3.29
N TRP A 37 1.71 11.66 2.23
CA TRP A 37 1.17 11.54 0.88
C TRP A 37 1.09 10.07 0.48
N ARG A 38 0.15 9.76 -0.43
CA ARG A 38 0.03 8.46 -1.09
C ARG A 38 0.12 8.62 -2.60
N SER A 39 0.66 7.64 -3.32
CA SER A 39 0.60 7.62 -4.79
C SER A 39 0.76 6.23 -5.42
N ASN A 40 0.52 6.14 -6.73
CA ASN A 40 1.10 5.10 -7.58
C ASN A 40 2.61 5.33 -7.75
N GLN A 41 3.33 4.34 -8.29
CA GLN A 41 4.79 4.37 -8.43
C GLN A 41 5.25 5.69 -9.07
N PRO A 42 6.02 6.54 -8.38
CA PRO A 42 6.50 7.78 -8.95
C PRO A 42 7.65 7.52 -9.92
N GLY A 43 7.69 8.28 -11.02
CA GLY A 43 8.88 8.35 -11.88
C GLY A 43 9.85 9.43 -11.37
N PRO A 44 11.08 9.53 -11.91
CA PRO A 44 12.09 10.48 -11.44
C PRO A 44 11.62 11.93 -11.35
N GLY A 45 10.86 12.43 -12.33
CA GLY A 45 10.32 13.79 -12.30
C GLY A 45 9.29 14.03 -11.19
N ARG A 46 8.53 12.99 -10.79
CA ARG A 46 7.59 13.09 -9.66
C ARG A 46 8.30 13.01 -8.32
N ILE A 47 9.40 12.27 -8.23
CA ILE A 47 10.29 12.27 -7.07
C ILE A 47 10.91 13.66 -6.88
N ALA A 48 11.38 14.29 -7.97
CA ALA A 48 11.86 15.67 -7.93
C ALA A 48 10.79 16.66 -7.41
N LYS A 49 9.56 16.55 -7.91
CA LYS A 49 8.42 17.36 -7.42
C LYS A 49 8.10 17.09 -5.95
N ALA A 50 8.15 15.83 -5.51
CA ALA A 50 7.94 15.49 -4.11
C ALA A 50 8.99 16.16 -3.20
N ALA A 51 10.26 16.18 -3.61
CA ALA A 51 11.32 16.92 -2.89
C ALA A 51 11.02 18.43 -2.82
N GLN A 52 10.55 19.03 -3.93
CA GLN A 52 10.15 20.44 -3.95
C GLN A 52 8.95 20.73 -3.03
N MET A 53 8.07 19.74 -2.81
CA MET A 53 6.97 19.82 -1.86
C MET A 53 7.41 19.61 -0.39
N GLY A 54 8.71 19.42 -0.14
CA GLY A 54 9.28 19.21 1.19
C GLY A 54 9.19 17.78 1.71
N VAL A 55 8.84 16.80 0.86
CA VAL A 55 8.93 15.39 1.24
C VAL A 55 10.38 15.05 1.59
N LYS A 56 10.58 14.29 2.67
CA LYS A 56 11.89 13.83 3.15
C LYS A 56 12.09 12.33 2.92
N THR A 57 11.01 11.55 2.95
CA THR A 57 11.07 10.08 2.81
C THR A 57 10.09 9.59 1.73
N ILE A 58 10.58 8.73 0.84
CA ILE A 58 9.78 7.90 -0.07
C ILE A 58 9.68 6.49 0.51
N VAL A 59 8.47 5.99 0.74
CA VAL A 59 8.22 4.62 1.23
C VAL A 59 7.78 3.73 0.07
N ASN A 60 8.64 2.81 -0.35
CA ASN A 60 8.38 1.85 -1.40
C ASN A 60 7.73 0.58 -0.84
N LEU A 61 6.39 0.49 -0.96
CA LEU A 61 5.59 -0.64 -0.46
C LEU A 61 5.73 -1.92 -1.30
N ARG A 62 6.50 -1.89 -2.40
CA ARG A 62 6.83 -3.09 -3.19
C ARG A 62 8.04 -3.82 -2.62
N GLY A 63 8.79 -3.17 -1.74
CA GLY A 63 10.13 -3.56 -1.32
C GLY A 63 11.17 -3.43 -2.45
N ARG A 64 12.43 -3.60 -2.09
CA ARG A 64 13.56 -3.62 -3.02
C ARG A 64 13.40 -4.75 -4.05
N ARG A 65 13.53 -4.43 -5.34
CA ARG A 65 13.46 -5.40 -6.44
C ARG A 65 14.47 -5.08 -7.53
N PRO A 66 15.04 -6.08 -8.22
CA PRO A 66 15.95 -5.85 -9.34
C PRO A 66 15.15 -5.44 -10.59
N SER A 67 14.67 -4.21 -10.64
CA SER A 67 13.93 -3.65 -11.79
C SER A 67 14.45 -2.29 -12.21
N GLY A 68 14.20 -1.92 -13.48
CA GLY A 68 14.55 -0.60 -13.99
C GLY A 68 13.83 0.51 -13.25
N THR A 69 12.57 0.26 -12.90
CA THR A 69 11.74 1.16 -12.09
C THR A 69 12.38 1.46 -10.72
N TYR A 70 12.82 0.43 -10.00
CA TYR A 70 13.47 0.63 -8.70
C TYR A 70 14.82 1.36 -8.84
N ALA A 71 15.61 1.01 -9.85
CA ALA A 71 16.89 1.67 -10.08
C ALA A 71 16.72 3.18 -10.35
N LEU A 72 15.71 3.56 -11.14
CA LEU A 72 15.37 4.96 -11.41
C LEU A 72 14.87 5.70 -10.16
N GLU A 73 14.07 5.03 -9.33
CA GLU A 73 13.57 5.57 -8.08
C GLU A 73 14.69 5.83 -7.07
N ALA A 74 15.56 4.85 -6.84
CA ALA A 74 16.71 4.99 -5.94
C ALA A 74 17.67 6.09 -6.41
N GLU A 75 17.95 6.15 -7.71
CA GLU A 75 18.78 7.20 -8.28
C GLU A 75 18.15 8.60 -8.10
N ALA A 76 16.85 8.73 -8.35
CA ALA A 76 16.15 9.99 -8.18
C ALA A 76 16.08 10.43 -6.71
N CYS A 77 15.84 9.49 -5.78
CA CYS A 77 15.85 9.80 -4.35
C CYS A 77 17.23 10.30 -3.91
N ALA A 78 18.30 9.59 -4.29
CA ALA A 78 19.67 10.01 -3.99
C ALA A 78 20.00 11.39 -4.60
N LYS A 79 19.59 11.64 -5.85
CA LYS A 79 19.80 12.92 -6.53
C LYS A 79 19.14 14.10 -5.82
N HIS A 80 17.99 13.87 -5.18
CA HIS A 80 17.17 14.92 -4.56
C HIS A 80 17.25 14.92 -3.03
N GLY A 81 18.17 14.15 -2.43
CA GLY A 81 18.36 14.12 -0.98
C GLY A 81 17.19 13.49 -0.20
N LEU A 82 16.41 12.62 -0.85
CA LEU A 82 15.30 11.91 -0.23
C LEU A 82 15.76 10.57 0.31
N ALA A 83 15.30 10.21 1.51
CA ALA A 83 15.42 8.85 2.00
C ALA A 83 14.49 7.91 1.22
N LEU A 84 15.00 6.77 0.77
CA LEU A 84 14.19 5.70 0.19
C LEU A 84 14.06 4.55 1.20
N MET A 85 12.88 4.42 1.79
CA MET A 85 12.53 3.35 2.73
C MET A 85 11.84 2.21 1.99
N ASP A 86 12.52 1.07 1.88
CA ASP A 86 11.97 -0.15 1.29
C ASP A 86 11.18 -0.95 2.32
N PHE A 87 9.87 -1.09 2.10
CA PHE A 87 8.97 -1.84 2.98
C PHE A 87 8.11 -2.79 2.15
N SER A 88 8.26 -4.11 2.29
CA SER A 88 7.47 -5.05 1.48
C SER A 88 6.21 -5.49 2.21
N ILE A 89 5.05 -5.28 1.58
CA ILE A 89 3.77 -5.80 2.07
C ILE A 89 2.95 -6.42 0.93
N GLY A 90 2.23 -7.49 1.24
CA GLY A 90 1.33 -8.19 0.32
C GLY A 90 0.10 -7.35 -0.04
N SER A 91 -0.54 -7.69 -1.17
CA SER A 91 -1.77 -7.01 -1.63
C SER A 91 -2.98 -7.94 -1.71
N ARG A 92 -2.80 -9.24 -1.42
CA ARG A 92 -3.79 -10.31 -1.59
C ARG A 92 -3.68 -11.35 -0.47
N GLU A 93 -3.11 -10.97 0.65
CA GLU A 93 -2.97 -11.80 1.83
C GLU A 93 -3.07 -10.92 3.07
N PRO A 94 -3.53 -11.46 4.21
CA PRO A 94 -3.50 -10.74 5.48
C PRO A 94 -2.05 -10.38 5.85
N PRO A 95 -1.83 -9.20 6.45
CA PRO A 95 -0.50 -8.78 6.89
C PRO A 95 0.00 -9.69 8.01
N ARG A 96 1.26 -10.15 7.94
CA ARG A 96 1.87 -10.88 9.06
C ARG A 96 2.02 -9.97 10.29
N LYS A 97 1.92 -10.51 11.51
CA LYS A 97 2.15 -9.73 12.75
C LYS A 97 3.48 -8.99 12.73
N VAL A 98 4.55 -9.65 12.26
CA VAL A 98 5.88 -9.04 12.13
C VAL A 98 5.90 -7.84 11.19
N ALA A 99 5.11 -7.88 10.11
CA ALA A 99 4.99 -6.77 9.18
C ALA A 99 4.20 -5.60 9.79
N LEU A 100 3.16 -5.87 10.58
CA LEU A 100 2.42 -4.83 11.31
C LEU A 100 3.34 -4.12 12.33
N LYS A 101 4.11 -4.90 13.11
CA LYS A 101 5.09 -4.35 14.07
C LYS A 101 6.16 -3.50 13.36
N ALA A 102 6.70 -3.99 12.25
CA ALA A 102 7.66 -3.23 11.44
C ALA A 102 7.04 -1.96 10.83
N ALA A 103 5.75 -1.99 10.44
CA ALA A 103 5.04 -0.81 9.95
C ALA A 103 4.90 0.27 11.04
N ARG A 104 4.58 -0.14 12.27
CA ARG A 104 4.51 0.76 13.43
C ARG A 104 5.85 1.44 13.69
N GLU A 105 6.93 0.66 13.72
CA GLU A 105 8.28 1.18 13.91
C GLU A 105 8.69 2.11 12.78
N MET A 106 8.45 1.72 11.53
CA MET A 106 8.74 2.55 10.36
C MET A 106 8.03 3.91 10.46
N PHE A 107 6.71 3.95 10.68
CA PHE A 107 6.00 5.21 10.81
C PHE A 107 6.43 6.02 12.05
N GLY A 108 6.87 5.36 13.12
CA GLY A 108 7.44 6.05 14.29
C GLY A 108 8.82 6.69 14.07
N THR A 109 9.55 6.31 13.01
CA THR A 109 10.97 6.65 12.86
C THR A 109 11.33 7.37 11.55
N ILE A 110 10.51 7.27 10.50
CA ILE A 110 10.81 7.95 9.23
C ILE A 110 10.77 9.48 9.37
N ALA A 111 11.50 10.17 8.49
CA ALA A 111 11.45 11.62 8.40
C ALA A 111 10.21 12.08 7.61
N TYR A 112 9.43 12.98 8.20
CA TYR A 112 8.24 13.58 7.60
C TYR A 112 8.48 15.01 7.10
N PRO A 113 7.75 15.50 6.08
CA PRO A 113 6.67 14.81 5.34
C PRO A 113 7.16 13.61 4.52
N ALA A 114 6.30 12.60 4.33
CA ALA A 114 6.63 11.36 3.62
C ALA A 114 5.64 11.07 2.48
N LEU A 115 6.06 10.27 1.50
CA LEU A 115 5.22 9.77 0.41
C LEU A 115 5.34 8.25 0.32
N MET A 116 4.24 7.54 0.50
CA MET A 116 4.19 6.09 0.26
C MET A 116 3.64 5.76 -1.13
N HIS A 117 4.20 4.73 -1.77
CA HIS A 117 3.71 4.25 -3.06
C HIS A 117 3.78 2.73 -3.20
N CYS A 118 3.05 2.22 -4.20
CA CYS A 118 3.22 0.86 -4.71
C CYS A 118 3.19 0.87 -6.24
N LYS A 119 2.71 -0.18 -6.93
CA LYS A 119 2.57 -0.18 -8.39
C LYS A 119 1.47 0.79 -8.86
N SER A 120 0.22 0.52 -8.45
CA SER A 120 -0.99 1.25 -8.87
C SER A 120 -1.47 2.29 -7.85
N GLY A 121 -0.94 2.28 -6.62
CA GLY A 121 -1.43 3.13 -5.53
C GLY A 121 -2.78 2.71 -4.95
N ALA A 122 -3.27 1.52 -5.31
CA ALA A 122 -4.56 0.97 -4.86
C ALA A 122 -4.41 0.19 -3.55
N ASP A 123 -4.10 -1.10 -3.62
CA ASP A 123 -4.23 -2.05 -2.51
C ASP A 123 -3.22 -1.83 -1.37
N ARG A 124 -1.92 -1.99 -1.64
CA ARG A 124 -0.86 -1.87 -0.61
C ARG A 124 -0.82 -0.47 0.00
N VAL A 125 -0.98 0.53 -0.86
CA VAL A 125 -1.01 1.93 -0.44
C VAL A 125 -2.30 2.23 0.31
N GLY A 126 -3.43 1.68 -0.10
CA GLY A 126 -4.70 1.79 0.60
C GLY A 126 -4.58 1.21 2.00
N PHE A 127 -4.15 -0.05 2.12
CA PHE A 127 -3.95 -0.73 3.41
C PHE A 127 -3.00 0.06 4.33
N MET A 128 -1.85 0.50 3.82
CA MET A 128 -0.89 1.27 4.62
C MET A 128 -1.35 2.71 4.91
N SER A 129 -2.24 3.28 4.08
CA SER A 129 -2.92 4.54 4.40
C SER A 129 -3.90 4.35 5.55
N VAL A 130 -4.70 3.26 5.55
CA VAL A 130 -5.57 2.93 6.69
C VAL A 130 -4.72 2.75 7.94
N PHE A 131 -3.67 1.94 7.87
CA PHE A 131 -2.78 1.68 9.00
C PHE A 131 -2.15 2.96 9.54
N TYR A 132 -1.59 3.82 8.69
CA TYR A 132 -0.99 5.07 9.11
C TYR A 132 -2.02 6.01 9.75
N LEU A 133 -3.18 6.22 9.12
CA LEU A 133 -4.20 7.13 9.66
C LEU A 133 -4.76 6.61 10.98
N PHE A 134 -5.14 5.33 11.04
CA PHE A 134 -5.76 4.75 12.22
C PHE A 134 -4.75 4.46 13.33
N ALA A 135 -3.74 3.63 13.06
CA ALA A 135 -2.84 3.10 14.09
C ALA A 135 -1.67 4.04 14.45
N HIS A 136 -1.38 5.06 13.64
CA HIS A 136 -0.32 6.04 13.93
C HIS A 136 -0.87 7.44 14.22
N GLU A 137 -1.82 7.95 13.43
CA GLU A 137 -2.39 9.29 13.65
C GLU A 137 -3.65 9.30 14.53
N GLY A 138 -4.21 8.13 14.88
CA GLY A 138 -5.40 8.03 15.75
C GLY A 138 -6.71 8.46 15.07
N VAL A 139 -6.75 8.52 13.74
CA VAL A 139 -7.97 8.81 12.97
C VAL A 139 -8.97 7.66 13.15
N PRO A 140 -10.29 7.92 13.30
CA PRO A 140 -11.29 6.86 13.42
C PRO A 140 -11.20 5.85 12.26
N LEU A 141 -11.27 4.54 12.59
CA LEU A 141 -11.05 3.47 11.62
C LEU A 141 -11.97 3.57 10.39
N GLY A 142 -13.25 3.88 10.60
CA GLY A 142 -14.21 4.04 9.50
C GLY A 142 -13.87 5.18 8.53
N GLU A 143 -13.19 6.23 9.00
CA GLU A 143 -12.67 7.29 8.13
C GLU A 143 -11.42 6.83 7.38
N ALA A 144 -10.49 6.18 8.09
CA ALA A 144 -9.27 5.64 7.52
C ALA A 144 -9.58 4.62 6.41
N GLN A 145 -10.56 3.72 6.60
CA GLN A 145 -10.96 2.69 5.64
C GLN A 145 -11.41 3.25 4.28
N LYS A 146 -11.80 4.53 4.17
CA LYS A 146 -12.12 5.17 2.87
C LYS A 146 -10.94 5.15 1.88
N HIS A 147 -9.71 4.92 2.38
CA HIS A 147 -8.50 4.76 1.59
C HIS A 147 -8.37 3.40 0.88
N LEU A 148 -9.19 2.42 1.25
CA LEU A 148 -9.45 1.17 0.53
C LEU A 148 -10.80 1.30 -0.21
N SER A 149 -10.78 1.90 -1.39
CA SER A 149 -12.02 2.13 -2.14
C SER A 149 -11.79 2.16 -3.66
N LEU A 150 -12.88 2.00 -4.41
CA LEU A 150 -12.89 2.08 -5.88
C LEU A 150 -12.31 3.39 -6.40
N ARG A 151 -12.43 4.49 -5.63
CA ARG A 151 -11.79 5.78 -5.93
C ARG A 151 -10.28 5.64 -6.19
N PHE A 152 -9.62 4.70 -5.51
CA PHE A 152 -8.19 4.44 -5.64
C PHE A 152 -7.89 3.19 -6.49
N GLY A 153 -8.90 2.61 -7.15
CA GLY A 153 -8.78 1.38 -7.93
C GLY A 153 -8.70 0.11 -7.09
N HIS A 154 -9.08 0.18 -5.81
CA HIS A 154 -9.17 -0.99 -4.94
C HIS A 154 -10.54 -1.66 -5.09
N VAL A 155 -10.56 -2.98 -5.32
CA VAL A 155 -11.78 -3.77 -5.53
C VAL A 155 -11.93 -4.79 -4.39
N ARG A 156 -12.88 -4.52 -3.50
CA ARG A 156 -13.18 -5.35 -2.33
C ARG A 156 -13.69 -6.75 -2.69
N GLN A 157 -14.40 -6.89 -3.80
CA GLN A 157 -14.97 -8.17 -4.25
C GLN A 157 -13.90 -9.14 -4.81
N GLY A 158 -12.69 -8.63 -5.12
CA GLY A 158 -11.57 -9.44 -5.57
C GLY A 158 -10.78 -10.08 -4.42
N LYS A 159 -9.72 -10.83 -4.75
CA LYS A 159 -8.77 -11.36 -3.76
C LYS A 159 -8.08 -10.28 -2.90
N THR A 160 -8.10 -9.04 -3.38
CA THR A 160 -7.62 -7.85 -2.66
C THR A 160 -8.52 -7.49 -1.48
N GLY A 161 -9.77 -7.93 -1.47
CA GLY A 161 -10.74 -7.74 -0.38
C GLY A 161 -10.33 -8.31 0.97
N VAL A 162 -9.31 -9.16 0.99
CA VAL A 162 -8.72 -9.66 2.25
C VAL A 162 -8.14 -8.54 3.10
N LEU A 163 -7.75 -7.42 2.47
CA LEU A 163 -7.24 -6.24 3.16
C LEU A 163 -8.36 -5.52 3.91
N ASP A 164 -9.56 -5.44 3.33
CA ASP A 164 -10.73 -4.93 4.05
C ASP A 164 -11.17 -5.91 5.13
N TYR A 165 -11.19 -7.21 4.81
CA TYR A 165 -11.56 -8.26 5.76
C TYR A 165 -10.74 -8.19 7.05
N PHE A 166 -9.45 -7.87 6.96
CA PHE A 166 -8.60 -7.61 8.12
C PHE A 166 -9.14 -6.48 9.02
N TRP A 167 -9.44 -5.32 8.43
CA TRP A 167 -9.93 -4.17 9.18
C TRP A 167 -11.34 -4.39 9.72
N ASP A 168 -12.20 -5.07 8.97
CA ASP A 168 -13.56 -5.40 9.41
C ASP A 168 -13.57 -6.40 10.55
N ASN A 169 -12.66 -7.38 10.53
CA ASN A 169 -12.52 -8.33 11.62
C ASN A 169 -12.08 -7.63 12.91
N TYR A 170 -11.09 -6.74 12.82
CA TYR A 170 -10.72 -5.91 13.96
C TYR A 170 -11.88 -5.00 14.42
N ALA A 171 -12.56 -4.31 13.50
CA ALA A 171 -13.68 -3.43 13.83
C ALA A 171 -14.81 -4.17 14.57
N ALA A 172 -15.15 -5.38 14.11
CA ALA A 172 -16.14 -6.24 14.76
C ALA A 172 -15.69 -6.65 16.17
N ARG A 173 -14.43 -7.09 16.32
CA ARG A 173 -13.86 -7.46 17.62
C ARG A 173 -13.82 -6.29 18.60
N HIS A 174 -13.40 -5.11 18.13
CA HIS A 174 -13.39 -3.89 18.93
C HIS A 174 -14.80 -3.47 19.37
N ALA A 175 -15.80 -3.57 18.49
CA ALA A 175 -17.19 -3.27 18.84
C ALA A 175 -17.78 -4.24 19.88
N GLU A 176 -17.33 -5.49 19.87
CA GLU A 176 -17.81 -6.53 20.79
C GLU A 176 -17.17 -6.44 22.18
N THR A 177 -15.86 -6.20 22.25
CA THR A 177 -15.10 -6.30 23.51
C THR A 177 -14.36 -5.04 23.94
N GLY A 178 -14.26 -4.03 23.07
CA GLY A 178 -13.46 -2.84 23.30
C GLY A 178 -11.94 -3.07 23.23
N ILE A 179 -11.47 -4.24 22.74
CA ILE A 179 -10.05 -4.57 22.65
C ILE A 179 -9.27 -3.54 21.80
N ASP A 180 -8.12 -3.08 22.29
CA ASP A 180 -7.22 -2.20 21.52
C ASP A 180 -6.64 -2.93 20.30
N PHE A 181 -6.31 -2.17 19.24
CA PHE A 181 -5.74 -2.73 18.02
C PHE A 181 -4.49 -3.57 18.25
N TRP A 182 -3.56 -3.10 19.09
CA TRP A 182 -2.32 -3.83 19.32
C TRP A 182 -2.54 -5.07 20.19
N ASP A 183 -3.41 -5.00 21.20
CA ASP A 183 -3.80 -6.17 21.99
C ASP A 183 -4.49 -7.22 21.11
N TRP A 184 -5.36 -6.81 20.18
CA TRP A 184 -5.98 -7.71 19.21
C TRP A 184 -4.94 -8.34 18.28
N VAL A 185 -4.03 -7.56 17.71
CA VAL A 185 -2.94 -8.07 16.86
C VAL A 185 -2.09 -9.10 17.60
N GLU A 186 -1.80 -8.87 18.88
CA GLU A 186 -0.92 -9.74 19.65
C GLU A 186 -1.62 -11.01 20.11
N ARG A 187 -2.84 -10.89 20.63
CA ARG A 187 -3.51 -11.97 21.38
C ARG A 187 -4.52 -12.76 20.55
N GLU A 188 -5.25 -12.12 19.63
CA GLU A 188 -6.38 -12.74 18.93
C GLU A 188 -6.13 -12.95 17.43
N TYR A 189 -5.44 -12.02 16.78
CA TYR A 189 -5.24 -12.07 15.33
C TYR A 189 -4.39 -13.28 14.92
N ASP A 190 -4.89 -14.09 13.98
CA ASP A 190 -4.12 -15.15 13.31
C ASP A 190 -4.19 -14.94 11.79
N PRO A 191 -3.06 -14.57 11.14
CA PRO A 191 -3.02 -14.35 9.69
C PRO A 191 -3.43 -15.57 8.85
N GLU A 192 -3.08 -16.79 9.27
CA GLU A 192 -3.36 -18.00 8.50
C GLU A 192 -4.83 -18.40 8.65
N ALA A 193 -5.37 -18.33 9.87
CA ALA A 193 -6.79 -18.56 10.11
C ALA A 193 -7.65 -17.53 9.36
N MET A 194 -7.27 -16.24 9.40
CA MET A 194 -7.96 -15.18 8.67
C MET A 194 -7.93 -15.41 7.16
N LYS A 195 -6.78 -15.80 6.61
CA LYS A 195 -6.65 -16.11 5.19
C LYS A 195 -7.57 -17.26 4.79
N SER A 196 -7.59 -18.33 5.58
CA SER A 196 -8.47 -19.48 5.35
C SER A 196 -9.95 -19.09 5.37
N ALA A 197 -10.36 -18.30 6.37
CA ALA A 197 -11.73 -17.81 6.51
C ALA A 197 -12.15 -16.93 5.32
N PHE A 198 -11.31 -15.97 4.92
CA PHE A 198 -11.56 -15.12 3.76
C PHE A 198 -11.70 -15.93 2.47
N MET A 199 -10.79 -16.88 2.23
CA MET A 199 -10.84 -17.70 1.01
C MET A 199 -12.11 -18.54 0.96
N SER A 200 -12.54 -19.11 2.09
CA SER A 200 -13.79 -19.88 2.17
C SER A 200 -15.01 -19.02 1.83
N GLN A 201 -15.12 -17.81 2.40
CA GLN A 201 -16.20 -16.87 2.10
C GLN A 201 -16.18 -16.42 0.63
N TRP A 202 -14.98 -16.13 0.10
CA TRP A 202 -14.82 -15.71 -1.28
C TRP A 202 -15.23 -16.79 -2.28
N TRP A 203 -14.87 -18.06 -2.04
CA TRP A 203 -15.30 -19.18 -2.88
C TRP A 203 -16.80 -19.43 -2.82
N ALA A 204 -17.41 -19.30 -1.63
CA ALA A 204 -18.86 -19.42 -1.48
C ALA A 204 -19.59 -18.34 -2.32
N ASN A 205 -19.13 -17.09 -2.26
CA ASN A 205 -19.71 -16.00 -3.05
C ASN A 205 -19.58 -16.25 -4.56
N ILE A 206 -18.43 -16.72 -5.04
CA ILE A 206 -18.25 -17.07 -6.46
C ILE A 206 -19.20 -18.18 -6.90
N LEU A 207 -19.39 -19.20 -6.06
CA LEU A 207 -20.30 -20.29 -6.36
C LEU A 207 -21.74 -19.78 -6.47
N VAL A 208 -22.17 -18.95 -5.52
CA VAL A 208 -23.50 -18.31 -5.52
C VAL A 208 -23.69 -17.44 -6.76
N ASP A 209 -22.74 -16.55 -7.07
CA ASP A 209 -22.80 -15.68 -8.25
C ASP A 209 -22.87 -16.49 -9.55
N ARG A 210 -22.17 -17.63 -9.62
CA ARG A 210 -22.20 -18.50 -10.81
C ARG A 210 -23.53 -19.23 -10.97
N ILE A 211 -24.21 -19.55 -9.86
CA ILE A 211 -25.53 -20.17 -9.88
C ILE A 211 -26.58 -19.13 -10.27
N LEU A 212 -26.56 -17.94 -9.67
CA LEU A 212 -27.53 -16.87 -9.92
C LEU A 212 -27.41 -16.28 -11.34
N ASN A 213 -26.22 -16.21 -11.94
CA ASN A 213 -26.05 -15.77 -13.32
C ASN A 213 -26.35 -16.86 -14.37
N ARG A 214 -26.81 -18.05 -13.94
CA ARG A 214 -27.26 -19.15 -14.81
C ARG A 214 -28.79 -19.25 -14.91
N GLU A 215 -29.51 -18.44 -14.13
CA GLU A 215 -30.96 -18.19 -14.27
C GLU A 215 -31.17 -16.87 -15.05
#